data_AF-K1U5F2-F1
#
_entry.id   AF-K1U5F2-F1
#
_cell.length_a   1.000
_cell.length_b   1.000
_cell.length_c   1.000
_cell.angle_alpha   90.00
_cell.angle_beta   90.00
_cell.angle_gamma   90.00
#
_symmetry.space_group_name_H-M   'P 1'
#
loop_
_entity.id
_entity.type
_entity.pdbx_description
1 polymer ?
#
loop_
_entity_poly.entity_id
_entity_poly.type
_entity_poly.pdbx_seq_one_letter_code
_entity_poly.pdbx_strand_id
1 'polypeptide(L)' 'LVSESGISDPETICRLRAAGFRGFLIGETFMKTANPGETLKKFIQDSLLINN' A
#
# COMPACT_ATOMS: atom_id res chain seq x y z
N LEU A 1 -10.95 7.89 7.46
CA LEU A 1 -10.37 6.77 8.22
C LEU A 1 -9.01 6.43 7.64
N VAL A 2 -8.04 6.11 8.50
CA VAL A 2 -6.69 5.67 8.15
C VAL A 2 -6.51 4.24 8.65
N SER A 3 -5.91 3.37 7.84
CA SER A 3 -5.50 2.02 8.27
C SER A 3 -3.98 1.95 8.39
N GLU A 4 -3.46 1.34 9.45
CA GLU A 4 -2.04 1.39 9.82
C GLU A 4 -1.35 0.03 9.99
N SER A 5 -2.10 -1.08 9.90
CA SER A 5 -1.57 -2.43 10.15
C SER A 5 -2.11 -3.43 9.13
N GLY A 6 -1.33 -4.47 8.81
CA GLY A 6 -1.73 -5.55 7.90
C GLY A 6 -1.68 -5.21 6.41
N ILE A 7 -0.96 -4.14 6.04
CA ILE A 7 -0.85 -3.70 4.64
C ILE A 7 0.54 -4.05 4.10
N SER A 8 0.64 -5.20 3.46
CA SER A 8 1.87 -5.65 2.79
C SER A 8 1.69 -5.83 1.28
N ASP A 9 0.47 -5.71 0.77
CA ASP A 9 0.12 -6.00 -0.61
C ASP A 9 -0.80 -4.91 -1.22
N PRO A 10 -0.58 -4.49 -2.49
CA PRO A 10 -1.43 -3.54 -3.20
C PRO A 10 -2.92 -3.91 -3.29
N GLU A 11 -3.27 -5.19 -3.33
CA GLU A 11 -4.68 -5.65 -3.34
C GLU A 11 -5.38 -5.30 -2.01
N THR A 12 -4.64 -5.31 -0.91
CA THR A 12 -5.16 -4.90 0.42
C THR A 12 -5.58 -3.43 0.40
N ILE A 13 -4.85 -2.56 -0.30
CA ILE A 13 -5.24 -1.16 -0.49
C ILE A 13 -6.57 -1.07 -1.21
N CYS A 14 -6.76 -1.84 -2.28
CA CYS A 14 -8.00 -1.82 -3.06
C CYS A 14 -9.21 -2.23 -2.22
N ARG A 15 -9.08 -3.31 -1.43
CA ARG A 15 -10.13 -3.76 -0.51
C ARG A 15 -10.45 -2.72 0.56
N LEU A 16 -9.43 -2.11 1.17
CA LEU A 16 -9.64 -1.09 2.20
C LEU A 16 -10.24 0.20 1.62
N ARG A 17 -9.87 0.61 0.40
CA ARG A 17 -10.52 1.73 -0.29
C ARG A 17 -11.99 1.43 -0.55
N ALA A 18 -12.34 0.21 -1.00
CA ALA A 18 -13.72 -0.21 -1.17
C ALA A 18 -14.51 -0.20 0.16
N ALA A 19 -13.84 -0.49 1.28
CA ALA A 19 -14.40 -0.35 2.62
C ALA A 19 -14.46 1.10 3.16
N GLY A 20 -14.07 2.10 2.36
CA GLY A 20 -14.20 3.53 2.69
C GLY A 20 -12.96 4.18 3.33
N PHE A 21 -11.83 3.46 3.43
CA PHE A 21 -10.57 4.04 3.91
C PHE A 21 -9.95 4.95 2.86
N ARG A 22 -9.38 6.07 3.33
CA ARG A 22 -8.87 7.16 2.47
C ARG A 22 -7.40 7.47 2.70
N GLY A 23 -6.78 6.82 3.68
CA GLY A 23 -5.37 6.96 4.02
C GLY A 23 -4.80 5.67 4.57
N PHE A 24 -3.50 5.49 4.40
CA PHE A 24 -2.78 4.26 4.75
C PHE A 24 -1.43 4.62 5.34
N LEU A 25 -1.06 3.96 6.42
CA LEU A 25 0.27 4.03 7.01
C LEU A 25 0.92 2.66 6.86
N ILE A 26 2.06 2.61 6.17
CA ILE A 26 2.79 1.38 5.88
C ILE A 26 4.27 1.65 6.14
N GLY A 27 4.84 0.99 7.15
CA GLY A 27 6.26 1.13 7.49
C GLY A 27 7.05 -0.14 7.21
N GLU A 28 6.71 -1.22 7.92
CA GLU A 28 7.48 -2.47 7.94
C GLU A 28 7.77 -3.03 6.54
N THR A 29 6.77 -3.04 5.65
CA THR A 29 6.87 -3.54 4.26
C THR A 29 7.99 -2.86 3.48
N PHE A 30 8.19 -1.55 3.67
CA PHE A 30 9.23 -0.80 2.96
C PHE A 30 10.57 -0.85 3.69
N MET A 31 10.57 -0.80 5.03
CA MET A 31 11.79 -0.81 5.82
C MET A 31 12.59 -2.13 5.74
N LYS A 32 11.95 -3.22 5.30
CA LYS A 32 12.61 -4.53 5.08
C LYS A 32 13.40 -4.63 3.77
N THR A 33 13.32 -3.64 2.88
CA THR A 33 14.01 -3.69 1.59
C THR A 33 15.26 -2.82 1.60
N ALA A 34 16.23 -3.16 0.75
CA ALA A 34 17.46 -2.38 0.61
C ALA A 34 17.21 -0.97 0.03
N ASN A 35 16.10 -0.79 -0.68
CA ASN A 35 15.73 0.46 -1.35
C ASN A 35 14.24 0.78 -1.10
N PRO A 36 13.88 1.27 0.09
CA PRO A 36 12.49 1.52 0.48
C PRO A 36 11.75 2.47 -0.47
N GLY A 37 12.46 3.47 -1.03
CA GLY A 37 11.89 4.41 -1.99
C GLY A 37 11.44 3.76 -3.30
N GLU A 38 12.26 2.83 -3.85
CA GLU A 38 11.89 2.08 -5.06
C GLU A 38 10.75 1.09 -4.77
N THR A 39 10.76 0.44 -3.61
CA THR A 39 9.65 -0.43 -3.18
C THR A 39 8.35 0.35 -3.04
N LEU A 40 8.38 1.55 -2.44
CA LEU A 40 7.22 2.44 -2.34
C LEU A 40 6.71 2.85 -3.72
N LYS A 41 7.60 3.27 -4.62
CA LYS A 41 7.25 3.68 -5.99
C LYS A 41 6.54 2.55 -6.73
N LYS A 42 7.12 1.34 -6.69
CA LYS A 42 6.51 0.14 -7.29
C LYS A 42 5.15 -0.16 -6.67
N PHE A 43 5.05 -0.12 -5.35
CA PHE A 43 3.80 -0.39 -4.64
C PHE A 43 2.66 0.56 -5.05
N ILE A 44 2.96 1.86 -5.20
CA ILE A 44 1.99 2.85 -5.70
C ILE A 44 1.58 2.53 -7.13
N GLN A 45 2.55 2.20 -8.00
CA GLN A 45 2.26 1.88 -9.40
C GLN A 45 1.38 0.63 -9.52
N ASP A 46 1.71 -0.45 -8.81
CA ASP A 46 0.94 -1.69 -8.79
C ASP A 46 -0.49 -1.46 -8.26
N SER A 47 -0.63 -0.62 -7.22
CA SER A 47 -1.95 -0.26 -6.67
C SER A 47 -2.83 0.52 -7.66
N LEU A 48 -2.22 1.34 -8.54
CA LEU A 48 -2.94 2.07 -9.58
C LEU A 48 -3.36 1.16 -10.73
N LEU A 49 -2.57 0.14 -11.06
CA LEU A 49 -2.86 -0.82 -12.13
C LEU A 49 -4.02 -1.77 -11.79
N ILE A 50 -4.20 -2.14 -10.53
CA ILE A 50 -5.29 -3.05 -10.10
C ILE A 50 -6.69 -2.48 -10.37
N ASN A 51 -6.82 -1.16 -10.49
CA ASN A 51 -8.11 -0.48 -10.68
C ASN A 51 -8.42 -0.16 -12.16
N ASN A 52 -7.60 -0.63 -13.11
CA ASN A 52 -7.79 -0.45 -14.56
C ASN A 52 -8.11 -1.77 -15.27
#